data_AF-A0A5E8B8C5-F1
#
_entry.id   AF-A0A5E8B8C5-F1
#
_cell.length_a   1.000
_cell.length_b   1.000
_cell.length_c   1.000
_cell.angle_alpha   90.00
_cell.angle_beta   90.00
_cell.angle_gamma   90.00
#
_symmetry.space_group_name_H-M   'P 1'
#
loop_
_entity.id
_entity.type
_entity.pdbx_description
1 polymer ?
#
loop_
_entity_poly.entity_id
_entity_poly.type
_entity_poly.pdbx_seq_one_letter_code
_entity_poly.pdbx_strand_id
1 'polypeptide(L)'
;MSGLFSMFFGNNDAKKDTPKKAIADLRMQITLLQKKEDYLTKQIEEQENLARKNVTTNKNLARTALRRKKMHEKNLEGLQGQIDSLESQLNAIESANLNFETMKAMKQGSKALKHIHGNMNIDKVDQTMDEIEEQVTLGQEINNAISRPLAGLEMDDDELNDELENLEQEVLEEKMVVGAGRAPVAIPGGVSSSTTNIPATKNAATPAKKEEEDSDEEEELRRLQAEMAL
;
A
#
# COMPACT_ATOMS: atom_id res chain seq x y z
N MET A 1 -11.87 -30.25 -57.01
CA MET A 1 -10.52 -29.68 -56.90
C MET A 1 -10.39 -29.01 -55.56
N SER A 2 -9.27 -29.33 -54.91
CA SER A 2 -8.86 -28.98 -53.56
C SER A 2 -8.89 -27.48 -53.28
N GLY A 3 -9.12 -27.15 -52.01
CA GLY A 3 -9.20 -25.80 -51.50
C GLY A 3 -7.91 -25.01 -51.57
N LEU A 4 -8.03 -23.68 -51.49
CA LEU A 4 -6.88 -22.79 -51.31
C LEU A 4 -7.29 -21.37 -50.91
N PHE A 5 -8.12 -21.17 -49.88
CA PHE A 5 -8.24 -19.83 -49.25
C PHE A 5 -8.63 -19.85 -47.77
N SER A 6 -8.20 -20.88 -47.04
CA SER A 6 -8.22 -20.91 -45.56
C SER A 6 -6.83 -20.58 -45.02
N MET A 7 -6.33 -19.37 -45.28
CA MET A 7 -5.05 -18.88 -44.74
C MET A 7 -5.14 -17.40 -44.36
N PHE A 8 -6.15 -17.05 -43.56
CA PHE A 8 -6.17 -15.81 -42.78
C PHE A 8 -6.63 -16.06 -41.33
N PHE A 9 -6.28 -17.23 -40.79
CA PHE A 9 -6.30 -17.49 -39.35
C PHE A 9 -4.86 -17.53 -38.87
N GLY A 10 -4.48 -16.57 -38.02
CA GLY A 10 -3.21 -16.63 -37.31
C GLY A 10 -2.42 -15.32 -37.28
N ASN A 11 -2.95 -14.31 -36.59
CA ASN A 11 -2.08 -13.43 -35.81
C ASN A 11 -2.84 -12.95 -34.57
N ASN A 12 -3.16 -13.89 -33.68
CA ASN A 12 -3.67 -13.60 -32.34
C ASN A 12 -2.52 -13.37 -31.32
N ASP A 13 -1.30 -13.13 -31.83
CA ASP A 13 -0.15 -12.66 -31.06
C ASP A 13 0.02 -11.14 -31.17
N ALA A 14 -1.09 -10.41 -31.23
CA ALA A 14 -1.12 -9.07 -30.64
C ALA A 14 -0.82 -9.29 -29.15
N LYS A 15 0.49 -9.27 -28.82
CA LYS A 15 1.07 -9.35 -27.49
C LYS A 15 0.04 -8.78 -26.54
N LYS A 16 -0.60 -9.63 -25.72
CA LYS A 16 -1.54 -9.16 -24.69
C LYS A 16 -0.83 -8.01 -23.99
N ASP A 17 -1.23 -6.77 -24.28
CA ASP A 17 -0.56 -5.60 -23.74
C ASP A 17 -0.85 -5.67 -22.25
N THR A 18 0.11 -6.24 -21.52
CA THR A 18 -0.05 -6.39 -20.09
C THR A 18 -0.18 -4.97 -19.52
N PRO A 19 -0.98 -4.76 -18.46
CA PRO A 19 -1.11 -3.45 -17.84
C PRO A 19 0.25 -2.78 -17.58
N LYS A 20 1.28 -3.58 -17.26
CA LYS A 20 2.66 -3.13 -17.09
C LYS A 20 3.28 -2.52 -18.34
N LYS A 21 3.06 -3.11 -19.52
CA LYS A 21 3.57 -2.57 -20.79
C LYS A 21 2.88 -1.26 -21.14
N ALA A 22 1.56 -1.20 -21.03
CA ALA A 22 0.80 0.05 -21.24
C ALA A 22 1.25 1.18 -20.29
N ILE A 23 1.49 0.86 -19.01
CA ILE A 23 2.05 1.81 -18.03
C ILE A 23 3.44 2.30 -18.46
N ALA A 24 4.31 1.41 -18.91
CA ALA A 24 5.66 1.78 -19.36
C ALA A 24 5.62 2.67 -20.62
N ASP A 25 4.80 2.30 -21.60
CA ASP A 25 4.63 3.05 -22.85
C ASP A 25 4.06 4.45 -22.58
N LEU A 26 3.07 4.58 -21.69
CA LEU A 26 2.51 5.87 -21.27
C LEU A 26 3.55 6.74 -20.58
N ARG A 27 4.32 6.19 -19.65
CA ARG A 27 5.38 6.94 -18.95
C ARG A 27 6.45 7.44 -19.93
N MET A 28 6.88 6.60 -20.85
CA MET A 28 7.83 6.99 -21.89
C MET A 28 7.28 8.10 -22.79
N GLN A 29 6.00 8.02 -23.18
CA GLN A 29 5.35 9.06 -23.97
C GLN A 29 5.24 10.39 -23.20
N ILE A 30 4.92 10.35 -21.91
CA ILE A 30 4.90 11.53 -21.03
C ILE A 30 6.28 12.17 -20.98
N THR A 31 7.35 11.40 -20.74
CA THR A 31 8.73 11.90 -20.74
C THR A 31 9.10 12.57 -22.07
N LEU A 32 8.68 11.98 -23.20
CA LEU A 32 8.95 12.56 -24.52
C LEU A 32 8.21 13.89 -24.72
N LEU A 33 6.96 13.98 -24.26
CA LEU A 33 6.21 15.24 -24.33
C LEU A 33 6.83 16.29 -23.41
N GLN A 34 7.26 15.95 -22.19
CA GLN A 34 7.95 16.87 -21.28
C GLN A 34 9.24 17.43 -21.90
N LYS A 35 10.06 16.59 -22.54
CA LYS A 35 11.25 17.08 -23.28
C LYS A 35 10.87 18.06 -24.40
N LYS A 36 9.74 17.84 -25.08
CA LYS A 36 9.22 18.74 -26.11
C LYS A 36 8.66 20.04 -25.50
N GLU A 37 8.10 19.97 -24.30
CA GLU A 37 7.69 21.12 -23.49
C GLU A 37 8.88 22.03 -23.19
N ASP A 38 9.98 21.46 -22.70
CA ASP A 38 11.22 22.18 -22.42
C ASP A 38 11.78 22.86 -23.68
N TYR A 39 11.78 22.13 -24.81
CA TYR A 39 12.20 22.68 -26.09
C TYR A 39 11.33 23.87 -26.53
N LEU A 40 10.01 23.76 -26.45
CA LEU A 40 9.10 24.87 -26.80
C LEU A 40 9.31 26.06 -25.86
N THR A 41 9.57 25.82 -24.58
CA THR A 41 9.87 26.87 -23.60
C THR A 41 11.15 27.62 -23.98
N LYS A 42 12.24 26.90 -24.31
CA LYS A 42 13.48 27.51 -24.82
C LYS A 42 13.22 28.35 -26.08
N GLN A 43 12.40 27.87 -27.03
CA GLN A 43 12.04 28.62 -28.24
C GLN A 43 11.24 29.89 -27.93
N ILE A 44 10.32 29.86 -26.97
CA ILE A 44 9.55 31.03 -26.52
C ILE A 44 10.49 32.10 -25.98
N GLU A 45 11.43 31.71 -25.12
CA GLU A 45 12.44 32.62 -24.55
C GLU A 45 13.34 33.23 -25.63
N GLU A 46 13.78 32.42 -26.61
CA GLU A 46 14.58 32.90 -27.72
C GLU A 46 13.84 33.96 -28.55
N GLN A 47 12.58 33.69 -28.92
CA GLN A 47 11.77 34.64 -29.69
C GLN A 47 11.45 35.91 -28.89
N GLU A 48 11.26 35.79 -27.58
CA GLU A 48 11.09 36.93 -26.69
C GLU A 48 12.33 37.81 -26.66
N ASN A 49 13.50 37.20 -26.47
CA ASN A 49 14.78 37.90 -26.46
C ASN A 49 15.06 38.58 -27.80
N LEU A 50 14.76 37.91 -28.91
CA LEU A 50 14.89 38.46 -30.25
C LEU A 50 13.97 39.68 -30.45
N ALA A 51 12.73 39.60 -29.98
CA ALA A 51 11.79 40.72 -30.03
C ALA A 51 12.27 41.91 -29.19
N ARG A 52 12.74 41.67 -27.95
CA ARG A 52 13.27 42.69 -27.05
C ARG A 52 14.47 43.42 -27.65
N LYS A 53 15.40 42.70 -28.28
CA LYS A 53 16.59 43.27 -28.94
C LYS A 53 16.24 44.17 -30.13
N ASN A 54 15.15 43.89 -30.83
CA ASN A 54 14.80 44.56 -32.09
C ASN A 54 13.62 45.55 -31.99
N VAL A 55 13.02 45.72 -30.81
CA VAL A 55 11.81 46.54 -30.63
C VAL A 55 12.01 48.02 -30.99
N THR A 56 13.21 48.56 -30.77
CA THR A 56 13.58 49.96 -31.06
C THR A 56 14.24 50.13 -32.42
N THR A 57 14.97 49.12 -32.90
CA THR A 57 15.80 49.19 -34.12
C THR A 57 15.11 48.62 -35.35
N ASN A 58 14.38 47.51 -35.24
CA ASN A 58 13.71 46.83 -36.34
C ASN A 58 12.34 46.28 -35.92
N LYS A 59 11.34 47.17 -35.95
CA LYS A 59 9.96 46.87 -35.53
C LYS A 59 9.30 45.72 -36.31
N ASN A 60 9.66 45.50 -37.58
CA ASN A 60 9.10 44.42 -38.38
C ASN A 60 9.64 43.06 -37.94
N LEU A 61 10.94 42.97 -37.66
CA LEU A 61 11.55 41.76 -37.12
C LEU A 61 11.00 41.43 -35.72
N ALA A 62 10.86 42.44 -34.85
CA ALA A 62 10.26 42.27 -33.53
C ALA A 62 8.81 41.75 -33.60
N ARG A 63 7.99 42.28 -34.52
CA ARG A 63 6.61 41.78 -34.73
C ARG A 63 6.58 40.33 -35.20
N THR A 64 7.48 39.92 -36.09
CA THR A 64 7.56 38.53 -36.56
C THR A 64 8.00 37.59 -35.43
N ALA A 65 8.98 37.99 -34.63
CA ALA A 65 9.40 37.24 -33.45
C ALA A 65 8.26 37.05 -32.44
N LEU A 66 7.48 38.11 -32.15
CA LEU A 66 6.30 38.02 -31.28
C LEU A 66 5.21 37.09 -31.84
N ARG A 67 5.00 37.06 -33.16
CA ARG A 67 4.06 36.10 -33.78
C ARG A 67 4.52 34.66 -33.60
N ARG A 68 5.82 34.39 -33.78
CA ARG A 68 6.41 33.05 -33.55
C ARG A 68 6.30 32.65 -32.08
N LYS A 69 6.65 33.55 -31.15
CA LYS A 69 6.45 33.36 -29.71
C LYS A 69 5.02 32.90 -29.41
N LYS A 70 4.02 33.62 -29.90
CA LYS A 70 2.61 33.30 -29.67
C LYS A 70 2.16 31.96 -30.27
N MET A 71 2.77 31.56 -31.40
CA MET A 71 2.54 30.24 -31.97
C MET A 71 3.13 29.13 -31.09
N HIS A 72 4.35 29.31 -30.58
CA HIS A 72 4.97 28.35 -29.66
C HIS A 72 4.19 28.27 -28.33
N GLU A 73 3.72 29.39 -27.79
CA GLU A 73 2.84 29.41 -26.59
C GLU A 73 1.56 28.59 -26.79
N LYS A 74 0.89 28.74 -27.94
CA LYS A 74 -0.29 27.95 -28.27
C LYS A 74 0.03 26.45 -28.39
N ASN A 75 1.17 26.11 -28.98
CA ASN A 75 1.60 24.73 -29.10
C ASN A 75 1.96 24.13 -27.73
N LEU A 76 2.56 24.94 -26.85
CA LEU A 76 2.89 24.57 -25.48
C LEU A 76 1.63 24.28 -24.66
N GLU A 77 0.63 25.15 -24.71
CA GLU A 77 -0.67 24.94 -24.05
C GLU A 77 -1.34 23.64 -24.52
N GLY A 78 -1.35 23.38 -25.83
CA GLY A 78 -1.91 22.15 -26.37
C GLY A 78 -1.13 20.89 -25.94
N LEU A 79 0.19 21.01 -25.79
CA LEU A 79 1.06 19.91 -25.34
C LEU A 79 0.90 19.63 -23.84
N GLN A 80 0.76 20.65 -23.02
CA GLN A 80 0.45 20.51 -21.59
C GLN A 80 -0.87 19.77 -21.39
N GLY A 81 -1.93 20.12 -22.14
CA GLY A 81 -3.19 19.38 -22.09
C GLY A 81 -3.07 17.91 -22.53
N GLN A 82 -2.13 17.58 -23.42
CA GLN A 82 -1.84 16.18 -23.80
C GLN A 82 -1.13 15.43 -22.66
N ILE A 83 -0.16 16.08 -21.99
CA ILE A 83 0.52 15.51 -20.82
C ILE A 83 -0.50 15.21 -19.73
N ASP A 84 -1.33 16.19 -19.34
CA ASP A 84 -2.37 16.02 -18.32
C ASP A 84 -3.31 14.85 -18.63
N SER A 85 -3.71 14.72 -19.90
CA SER A 85 -4.59 13.64 -20.36
C SER A 85 -3.92 12.27 -20.20
N LEU A 86 -2.64 12.14 -20.57
CA LEU A 86 -1.88 10.91 -20.45
C LEU A 86 -1.59 10.55 -18.99
N GLU A 87 -1.28 11.53 -18.14
CA GLU A 87 -1.10 11.34 -16.70
C GLU A 87 -2.39 10.86 -16.02
N SER A 88 -3.53 11.46 -16.37
CA SER A 88 -4.83 11.00 -15.90
C SER A 88 -5.11 9.55 -16.33
N GLN A 89 -4.75 9.17 -17.57
CA GLN A 89 -4.91 7.81 -18.06
C GLN A 89 -3.99 6.83 -17.33
N LEU A 90 -2.73 7.22 -17.09
CA LEU A 90 -1.76 6.44 -16.33
C LEU A 90 -2.30 6.14 -14.92
N ASN A 91 -2.74 7.18 -14.20
CA ASN A 91 -3.31 7.05 -12.86
C ASN A 91 -4.54 6.13 -12.84
N ALA A 92 -5.41 6.23 -13.85
CA ALA A 92 -6.59 5.37 -13.98
C ALA A 92 -6.22 3.89 -14.17
N ILE A 93 -5.21 3.60 -15.01
CA ILE A 93 -4.73 2.23 -15.26
C ILE A 93 -4.06 1.66 -14.01
N GLU A 94 -3.24 2.44 -13.32
CA GLU A 94 -2.58 2.00 -12.08
C GLU A 94 -3.62 1.69 -10.99
N SER A 95 -4.63 2.55 -10.84
CA SER A 95 -5.74 2.34 -9.91
C SER A 95 -6.57 1.11 -10.27
N ALA A 96 -6.87 0.91 -11.57
CA ALA A 96 -7.60 -0.27 -12.04
C ALA A 96 -6.82 -1.56 -11.79
N ASN A 97 -5.49 -1.54 -11.96
CA ASN A 97 -4.63 -2.69 -11.71
C ASN A 97 -4.57 -3.04 -10.21
N LEU A 98 -4.51 -2.03 -9.33
CA LEU A 98 -4.60 -2.23 -7.88
C LEU A 98 -5.95 -2.87 -7.50
N ASN A 99 -7.05 -2.30 -7.98
CA ASN A 99 -8.39 -2.82 -7.73
C ASN A 99 -8.56 -4.27 -8.21
N PHE A 100 -7.97 -4.60 -9.36
CA PHE A 100 -7.97 -5.96 -9.90
C PHE A 100 -7.26 -6.95 -8.97
N GLU A 101 -6.07 -6.62 -8.47
CA GLU A 101 -5.33 -7.48 -7.54
C GLU A 101 -6.05 -7.60 -6.19
N THR A 102 -6.66 -6.52 -5.67
CA THR A 102 -7.50 -6.58 -4.47
C THR A 102 -8.68 -7.53 -4.66
N MET A 103 -9.43 -7.41 -5.76
CA MET A 103 -10.55 -8.31 -6.05
C MET A 103 -10.09 -9.77 -6.19
N LYS A 104 -8.91 -10.01 -6.78
CA LYS A 104 -8.33 -11.35 -6.91
C LYS A 104 -7.99 -11.94 -5.54
N ALA A 105 -7.41 -11.15 -4.63
CA ALA A 105 -7.15 -11.56 -3.25
C ALA A 105 -8.47 -11.86 -2.51
N MET A 106 -9.48 -11.00 -2.63
CA MET A 106 -10.82 -11.23 -2.06
C MET A 106 -11.44 -12.53 -2.59
N LYS A 107 -11.32 -12.80 -3.88
CA LYS A 107 -11.81 -14.05 -4.50
C LYS A 107 -11.08 -15.28 -3.96
N GLN A 108 -9.77 -15.19 -3.72
CA GLN A 108 -9.00 -16.27 -3.10
C GLN A 108 -9.44 -16.50 -1.64
N GLY A 109 -9.60 -15.43 -0.86
CA GLY A 109 -10.11 -15.51 0.51
C GLY A 109 -11.51 -16.11 0.57
N SER A 110 -12.41 -15.68 -0.32
CA SER A 110 -13.76 -16.25 -0.45
C SER A 110 -13.74 -17.75 -0.78
N LYS A 111 -12.85 -18.19 -1.67
CA LYS A 111 -12.66 -19.63 -1.94
C LYS A 111 -12.15 -20.40 -0.72
N ALA A 112 -11.19 -19.84 0.01
CA ALA A 112 -10.67 -20.46 1.23
C ALA A 112 -11.77 -20.57 2.31
N LEU A 113 -12.53 -19.50 2.55
CA LEU A 113 -13.69 -19.53 3.44
C LEU A 113 -14.73 -20.56 3.01
N LYS A 114 -15.05 -20.63 1.71
CA LYS A 114 -15.97 -21.64 1.18
C LYS A 114 -15.45 -23.06 1.39
N HIS A 115 -14.14 -23.29 1.34
CA HIS A 115 -13.56 -24.59 1.63
C HIS A 115 -13.62 -24.94 3.13
N ILE A 116 -13.29 -23.98 4.01
CA ILE A 116 -13.36 -24.15 5.46
C ILE A 116 -14.80 -24.45 5.89
N HIS A 117 -15.77 -23.61 5.49
CA HIS A 117 -17.18 -23.79 5.82
C HIS A 117 -17.81 -24.96 5.06
N GLY A 118 -17.39 -25.23 3.82
CA GLY A 118 -17.88 -26.37 3.06
C GLY A 118 -17.48 -27.73 3.67
N ASN A 119 -16.36 -27.78 4.40
CA ASN A 119 -15.96 -28.96 5.17
C ASN A 119 -16.68 -29.04 6.54
N MET A 120 -17.10 -27.90 7.11
CA MET A 120 -18.04 -27.79 8.23
C MET A 120 -19.49 -27.81 7.69
N ASN A 121 -19.89 -28.92 7.09
CA ASN A 121 -21.30 -29.09 6.68
C ASN A 121 -22.19 -29.06 7.94
N ILE A 122 -23.36 -28.41 7.87
CA ILE A 122 -24.25 -28.26 9.04
C ILE A 122 -24.66 -29.63 9.59
N ASP A 123 -24.84 -30.61 8.70
CA ASP A 123 -25.11 -32.01 9.05
C ASP A 123 -24.01 -32.64 9.93
N LYS A 124 -22.74 -32.24 9.73
CA LYS A 124 -21.63 -32.71 10.57
C LYS A 124 -21.57 -31.97 11.91
N VAL A 125 -22.02 -30.71 11.94
CA VAL A 125 -22.14 -29.95 13.18
C VAL A 125 -23.24 -30.57 14.05
N ASP A 126 -24.40 -30.87 13.47
CA ASP A 126 -25.50 -31.56 14.16
C ASP A 126 -25.05 -32.92 14.68
N GLN A 127 -24.39 -33.74 13.85
CA GLN A 127 -23.82 -35.02 14.29
C GLN A 127 -22.80 -34.88 15.43
N THR A 128 -21.96 -33.84 15.40
CA THR A 128 -20.99 -33.59 16.48
C THR A 128 -21.70 -33.14 17.76
N MET A 129 -22.79 -32.38 17.66
CA MET A 129 -23.58 -31.96 18.82
C MET A 129 -24.34 -33.15 19.43
N ASP A 130 -24.87 -34.06 18.61
CA ASP A 130 -25.47 -35.32 19.06
C ASP A 130 -24.45 -36.19 19.81
N GLU A 131 -23.22 -36.33 19.27
CA GLU A 131 -22.13 -37.05 19.93
C GLU A 131 -21.72 -36.38 21.25
N ILE A 132 -21.70 -35.04 21.33
CA ILE A 132 -21.43 -34.31 22.57
C ILE A 132 -22.53 -34.56 23.60
N GLU A 133 -23.80 -34.51 23.20
CA GLU A 133 -24.94 -34.74 24.09
C GLU A 133 -24.95 -36.18 24.64
N GLU A 134 -24.60 -37.15 23.80
CA GLU A 134 -24.42 -38.54 24.21
C GLU A 134 -23.25 -38.70 25.20
N GLN A 135 -22.12 -38.04 24.97
CA GLN A 135 -20.96 -38.06 25.89
C GLN A 135 -21.26 -37.34 27.22
N VAL A 136 -22.01 -36.24 27.20
CA VAL A 136 -22.46 -35.55 28.42
C VAL A 136 -23.40 -36.44 29.22
N THR A 137 -24.33 -37.12 28.54
CA THR A 137 -25.26 -38.07 29.17
C THR A 137 -24.51 -39.26 29.78
N LEU A 138 -23.55 -39.83 29.05
CA LEU A 138 -22.69 -40.90 29.57
C LEU A 138 -21.87 -40.44 30.78
N GLY A 139 -21.32 -39.23 30.74
CA GLY A 139 -20.61 -38.63 31.87
C GLY A 139 -21.50 -38.47 33.11
N GLN A 140 -22.76 -38.07 32.91
CA GLN A 140 -23.76 -37.98 33.99
C GLN A 140 -24.16 -39.37 34.51
N GLU A 141 -24.32 -40.38 33.66
CA GLU A 141 -24.58 -41.76 34.08
C GLU A 141 -23.41 -42.36 34.86
N ILE A 142 -22.17 -42.11 34.43
CA ILE A 142 -20.96 -42.53 35.15
C ILE A 142 -20.90 -41.83 36.51
N ASN A 143 -21.13 -40.51 36.54
CA ASN A 143 -21.17 -39.76 37.79
C ASN A 143 -22.26 -40.32 38.71
N ASN A 144 -23.49 -40.52 38.23
CA ASN A 144 -24.56 -41.13 38.99
C ASN A 144 -24.26 -42.58 39.43
N ALA A 145 -23.53 -43.36 38.64
CA ALA A 145 -23.17 -44.74 38.96
C ALA A 145 -22.02 -44.84 39.97
N ILE A 146 -21.08 -43.87 39.97
CA ILE A 146 -20.01 -43.74 40.95
C ILE A 146 -20.54 -43.12 42.24
N SER A 147 -21.43 -42.14 42.12
CA SER A 147 -22.12 -41.45 43.22
C SER A 147 -23.34 -42.22 43.72
N ARG A 148 -23.63 -43.43 43.17
CA ARG A 148 -24.52 -44.38 43.84
C ARG A 148 -23.90 -44.59 45.21
N PRO A 149 -24.58 -44.20 46.30
CA PRO A 149 -24.01 -44.38 47.63
C PRO A 149 -23.73 -45.88 47.75
N LEU A 150 -22.46 -46.23 47.97
CA LEU A 150 -22.14 -47.56 48.45
C LEU A 150 -22.91 -47.66 49.78
N ALA A 151 -24.03 -48.38 49.77
CA ALA A 151 -24.89 -48.49 50.95
C ALA A 151 -24.02 -48.98 52.11
N GLY A 152 -23.70 -48.09 53.05
CA GLY A 152 -22.80 -48.37 54.17
C GLY A 152 -21.68 -47.35 54.44
N LEU A 153 -21.57 -46.24 53.71
CA LEU A 153 -20.76 -45.08 54.16
C LEU A 153 -21.68 -43.91 54.50
N GLU A 154 -22.46 -44.07 55.58
CA GLU A 154 -22.91 -42.90 56.34
C GLU A 154 -21.64 -42.33 57.00
N MET A 155 -21.14 -41.20 56.49
CA MET A 155 -20.17 -40.43 57.24
C MET A 155 -20.93 -39.82 58.42
N ASP A 156 -20.35 -39.88 59.61
CA ASP A 156 -20.96 -39.31 60.81
C ASP A 156 -20.90 -37.79 60.68
N ASP A 157 -22.05 -37.16 60.37
CA ASP A 157 -22.15 -35.71 60.17
C ASP A 157 -21.66 -34.94 61.42
N ASP A 158 -21.73 -35.56 62.61
CA ASP A 158 -21.22 -34.97 63.86
C ASP A 158 -19.68 -34.89 63.87
N GLU A 159 -18.97 -35.91 63.37
CA GLU A 159 -17.49 -35.90 63.26
C GLU A 159 -17.01 -34.86 62.24
N LEU A 160 -17.75 -34.71 61.12
CA LEU A 160 -17.45 -33.67 60.13
C LEU A 160 -17.68 -32.25 60.66
N ASN A 161 -18.73 -32.04 61.46
CA ASN A 161 -19.01 -30.73 62.06
C ASN A 161 -17.91 -30.32 63.06
N ASP A 162 -17.42 -31.26 63.86
CA ASP A 162 -16.31 -31.03 64.80
C ASP A 162 -15.00 -30.71 64.04
N GLU A 163 -14.71 -31.41 62.93
CA GLU A 163 -13.53 -31.10 62.10
C GLU A 163 -13.67 -29.74 61.42
N LEU A 164 -14.87 -29.37 60.97
CA LEU A 164 -15.14 -28.06 60.36
C LEU A 164 -14.96 -26.91 61.36
N GLU A 165 -15.48 -27.05 62.58
CA GLU A 165 -15.32 -26.02 63.64
C GLU A 165 -13.84 -25.79 63.97
N ASN A 166 -13.04 -26.86 64.05
CA ASN A 166 -11.60 -26.74 64.24
C ASN A 166 -10.92 -25.99 63.08
N LEU A 167 -11.32 -26.27 61.84
CA LEU A 167 -10.74 -25.63 60.64
C LEU A 167 -11.11 -24.14 60.56
N GLU A 168 -12.34 -23.78 60.95
CA GLU A 168 -12.76 -22.38 61.07
C GLU A 168 -11.94 -21.62 62.12
N GLN A 169 -11.67 -22.26 63.26
CA GLN A 169 -10.84 -21.70 64.31
C GLN A 169 -9.40 -21.44 63.82
N GLU A 170 -8.78 -22.41 63.12
CA GLU A 170 -7.44 -22.27 62.55
C GLU A 170 -7.34 -21.11 61.54
N VAL A 171 -8.33 -21.00 60.63
CA VAL A 171 -8.36 -19.92 59.63
C VAL A 171 -8.56 -18.55 60.28
N LEU A 172 -9.39 -18.46 61.32
CA LEU A 172 -9.56 -17.21 62.08
C LEU A 172 -8.27 -16.79 62.79
N GLU A 173 -7.55 -17.73 63.40
CA GLU A 173 -6.22 -17.47 63.98
C GLU A 173 -5.22 -16.97 62.93
N GLU A 174 -5.15 -17.63 61.76
CA GLU A 174 -4.25 -17.21 60.66
C GLU A 174 -4.56 -15.78 60.19
N LYS A 175 -5.85 -15.43 60.08
CA LYS A 175 -6.28 -14.11 59.59
C LYS A 175 -6.03 -12.97 60.60
N MET A 176 -5.97 -13.27 61.90
CA MET A 176 -5.57 -12.30 62.92
C MET A 176 -4.07 -12.01 62.90
N VAL A 177 -3.23 -12.97 62.47
CA VAL A 177 -1.77 -12.80 62.40
C VAL A 177 -1.34 -11.85 61.27
N VAL A 178 -2.11 -11.74 60.19
CA VAL A 178 -1.76 -10.93 59.00
C VAL A 178 -2.18 -9.44 59.10
N GLY A 179 -3.01 -9.07 60.09
CA GLY A 179 -3.65 -7.74 60.19
C GLY A 179 -2.84 -6.58 60.79
N ALA A 180 -1.57 -6.77 61.18
CA ALA A 180 -0.78 -5.74 61.85
C ALA A 180 0.57 -5.46 61.16
N GLY A 181 0.63 -4.52 60.19
CA GLY A 181 1.94 -4.05 59.69
C GLY A 181 2.02 -3.21 58.41
N ARG A 182 1.64 -1.92 58.50
CA ARG A 182 2.26 -0.70 57.89
C ARG A 182 2.33 -0.47 56.35
N ALA A 183 2.08 0.81 56.01
CA ALA A 183 1.79 1.43 54.71
C ALA A 183 3.02 1.88 53.85
N PRO A 184 2.85 2.15 52.54
CA PRO A 184 3.91 2.67 51.65
C PRO A 184 3.91 4.21 51.49
N VAL A 185 5.10 4.79 51.31
CA VAL A 185 5.39 6.23 51.15
C VAL A 185 5.62 6.63 49.68
N ALA A 186 5.32 7.89 49.37
CA ALA A 186 5.04 8.56 48.09
C ALA A 186 6.22 9.08 47.21
N ILE A 187 6.12 8.87 45.88
CA ILE A 187 6.22 9.74 44.64
C ILE A 187 7.39 10.81 44.44
N PRO A 188 7.53 11.59 43.31
CA PRO A 188 8.49 11.48 42.16
C PRO A 188 9.35 12.75 41.78
N GLY A 189 10.14 12.72 40.68
CA GLY A 189 10.31 13.87 39.74
C GLY A 189 11.74 14.36 39.30
N GLY A 190 11.96 14.51 37.97
CA GLY A 190 12.39 15.78 37.29
C GLY A 190 13.86 16.27 37.13
N VAL A 191 14.30 16.36 35.84
CA VAL A 191 15.07 17.42 35.08
C VAL A 191 16.63 17.64 35.09
N SER A 192 17.13 17.90 33.86
CA SER A 192 18.29 18.74 33.38
C SER A 192 19.75 18.27 33.58
N SER A 193 20.77 18.46 32.71
CA SER A 193 21.13 19.45 31.64
C SER A 193 22.42 18.94 30.89
N SER A 194 22.83 19.31 29.65
CA SER A 194 23.50 20.58 29.25
C SER A 194 24.30 20.46 27.90
N THR A 195 24.41 21.58 27.14
CA THR A 195 25.59 22.12 26.36
C THR A 195 25.99 21.55 24.96
N THR A 196 26.44 22.25 23.89
CA THR A 196 26.55 23.67 23.42
C THR A 196 27.19 23.75 22.00
N ASN A 197 26.89 24.83 21.25
CA ASN A 197 27.65 25.59 20.20
C ASN A 197 27.74 25.23 18.70
N ILE A 198 27.60 26.32 17.91
CA ILE A 198 27.86 26.58 16.48
C ILE A 198 29.07 27.56 16.40
N PRO A 199 29.81 27.68 15.27
CA PRO A 199 29.65 28.90 14.44
C PRO A 199 29.84 28.68 12.91
N ALA A 200 29.69 29.75 12.13
CA ALA A 200 29.29 29.77 10.71
C ALA A 200 30.32 30.33 9.70
N THR A 201 30.07 30.00 8.41
CA THR A 201 30.25 30.78 7.15
C THR A 201 31.49 30.65 6.24
N LYS A 202 31.15 30.58 4.94
CA LYS A 202 31.74 31.14 3.69
C LYS A 202 32.29 30.13 2.68
N ASN A 203 31.78 30.16 1.45
CA ASN A 203 32.59 30.11 0.22
C ASN A 203 31.83 30.53 -1.04
N ALA A 204 32.61 31.05 -1.99
CA ALA A 204 32.25 31.86 -3.16
C ALA A 204 32.17 31.05 -4.48
N ALA A 205 31.75 31.77 -5.53
CA ALA A 205 31.38 31.30 -6.88
C ALA A 205 32.53 31.07 -7.88
N THR A 206 32.26 30.26 -8.92
CA THR A 206 32.92 30.32 -10.26
C THR A 206 31.99 29.74 -11.37
N PRO A 207 31.99 30.25 -12.62
CA PRO A 207 31.13 29.79 -13.72
C PRO A 207 31.87 29.05 -14.87
N ALA A 208 31.08 28.53 -15.83
CA ALA A 208 31.39 28.13 -17.22
C ALA A 208 31.55 26.62 -17.56
N LYS A 209 30.47 26.00 -18.05
CA LYS A 209 30.44 24.89 -19.02
C LYS A 209 28.98 24.71 -19.51
N LYS A 210 28.63 25.13 -20.73
CA LYS A 210 27.25 24.99 -21.26
C LYS A 210 27.11 24.73 -22.77
N GLU A 211 28.19 24.70 -23.54
CA GLU A 211 28.09 24.56 -25.01
C GLU A 211 28.41 23.16 -25.54
N GLU A 212 28.91 22.24 -24.71
CA GLU A 212 29.15 20.83 -25.12
C GLU A 212 27.96 19.90 -24.79
N GLU A 213 27.11 20.26 -23.82
CA GLU A 213 26.04 19.39 -23.31
C GLU A 213 24.81 19.34 -24.25
N ASP A 214 24.48 20.46 -24.92
CA ASP A 214 23.34 20.52 -25.85
C ASP A 214 23.54 19.68 -27.13
N SER A 215 24.79 19.41 -27.54
CA SER A 215 25.09 18.59 -28.73
C SER A 215 24.93 17.10 -28.46
N ASP A 216 25.29 16.66 -27.25
CA ASP A 216 25.22 15.25 -26.86
C ASP A 216 23.76 14.80 -26.64
N GLU A 217 22.92 15.68 -26.07
CA GLU A 217 21.49 15.40 -25.85
C GLU A 217 20.69 15.22 -27.16
N GLU A 218 21.00 15.98 -28.21
CA GLU A 218 20.30 15.87 -29.51
C GLU A 218 20.65 14.58 -30.25
N GLU A 219 21.91 14.13 -30.14
CA GLU A 219 22.35 12.85 -30.72
C GLU A 219 21.75 11.65 -29.98
N GLU A 220 21.65 11.70 -28.65
CA GLU A 220 21.00 10.67 -27.84
C GLU A 220 19.51 10.52 -28.18
N LEU A 221 18.80 11.63 -28.37
CA LEU A 221 17.40 11.62 -28.78
C LEU A 221 17.18 10.97 -30.15
N ARG A 222 18.07 11.22 -31.11
CA ARG A 222 17.98 10.58 -32.43
C ARG A 222 18.31 9.09 -32.39
N ARG A 223 19.28 8.67 -31.58
CA ARG A 223 19.60 7.25 -31.39
C ARG A 223 18.46 6.48 -30.76
N LEU A 224 17.84 7.04 -29.72
CA LEU A 224 16.71 6.40 -29.04
C LEU A 224 15.48 6.27 -29.95
N GLN A 225 15.23 7.27 -30.80
CA GLN A 225 14.16 7.23 -31.81
C GLN A 225 14.41 6.15 -32.88
N ALA A 226 15.67 5.91 -33.25
CA ALA A 226 16.03 4.90 -34.24
C ALA A 226 15.94 3.46 -33.68
N GLU A 227 16.27 3.25 -32.40
CA GLU A 227 16.21 1.94 -31.75
C GLU A 227 14.78 1.43 -31.55
N MET A 228 13.81 2.34 -31.42
CA MET A 228 12.38 2.01 -31.29
C MET A 228 11.67 1.74 -32.62
N ALA A 229 12.33 1.99 -33.75
CA ALA A 229 11.75 1.85 -35.09
C ALA A 229 12.15 0.53 -35.80
N LEU A 230 12.88 -0.35 -35.12
CA LEU A 230 13.24 -1.72 -35.53
C LEU A 230 12.46 -2.76 -34.74
#